data_AF-A0A366EA33-F1
#
_entry.id   AF-A0A366EA33-F1
#
_cell.length_a   1.000
_cell.length_b   1.000
_cell.length_c   1.000
_cell.angle_alpha   90.00
_cell.angle_beta   90.00
_cell.angle_gamma   90.00
#
_symmetry.space_group_name_H-M   'P 1'
#
loop_
_entity.id
_entity.type
_entity.pdbx_description
1 polymer ?
#
loop_
_entity_poly.entity_id
_entity_poly.type
_entity_poly.pdbx_seq_one_letter_code
_entity_poly.pdbx_strand_id
1 'polypeptide(L)'
;MFIPHYWKVLLDGYGEVESGDVITKDGEIIGTWSLVDDVFYTFTPDGEEDYLFFDPFLGLLCCNIAEWHAEKEAAQGVLGVAQTDG
;
A
#
# COMPACT_ATOMS: atom_id res chain seq x y z
N MET A 1 -10.49 -14.74 7.46
CA MET A 1 -9.80 -14.38 6.20
C MET A 1 -8.48 -15.12 6.17
N PHE A 2 -8.15 -15.86 5.10
CA PHE A 2 -6.85 -16.52 4.93
C PHE A 2 -6.06 -15.73 3.90
N ILE A 3 -4.94 -15.14 4.31
CA ILE A 3 -4.10 -14.32 3.44
C ILE A 3 -2.94 -15.20 2.96
N PRO A 4 -2.77 -15.41 1.64
CA PRO A 4 -1.62 -16.15 1.13
C PRO A 4 -0.32 -15.51 1.61
N HIS A 5 0.64 -16.34 2.07
CA HIS A 5 1.89 -15.85 2.66
C HIS A 5 2.71 -14.92 1.75
N TYR A 6 2.50 -14.96 0.43
CA TYR A 6 3.23 -14.16 -0.56
C TYR A 6 2.61 -12.78 -0.84
N TRP A 7 1.37 -12.52 -0.42
CA TRP A 7 0.74 -11.19 -0.59
C TRP A 7 1.17 -10.25 0.51
N LYS A 8 1.89 -9.18 0.15
CA LYS A 8 2.40 -8.18 1.13
C LYS A 8 1.35 -7.12 1.51
N VAL A 9 0.36 -6.89 0.65
CA VAL A 9 -0.79 -6.00 0.86
C VAL A 9 -2.08 -6.66 0.37
N LEU A 10 -3.21 -6.17 0.85
CA LEU A 10 -4.57 -6.54 0.47
C LEU A 10 -5.26 -5.33 -0.16
N LEU A 11 -6.09 -5.58 -1.17
CA LEU A 11 -6.94 -4.59 -1.80
C LEU A 11 -8.38 -4.89 -1.42
N ASP A 12 -8.96 -4.10 -0.53
CA ASP A 12 -10.31 -4.33 -0.03
C ASP A 12 -11.33 -4.22 -1.16
N GLY A 13 -12.29 -5.15 -1.19
CA GLY A 13 -13.32 -5.22 -2.23
C GLY A 13 -12.82 -5.54 -3.66
N TYR A 14 -11.54 -5.87 -3.85
CA TYR A 14 -11.01 -6.19 -5.18
C TYR A 14 -11.79 -7.33 -5.86
N GLY A 15 -12.23 -7.07 -7.10
CA GLY A 15 -13.06 -7.97 -7.89
C GLY A 15 -14.58 -7.78 -7.71
N GLU A 16 -14.99 -6.94 -6.75
CA GLU A 16 -16.40 -6.61 -6.48
C GLU A 16 -16.70 -5.12 -6.67
N VAL A 17 -15.74 -4.26 -6.36
CA VAL A 17 -15.82 -2.80 -6.53
C VAL A 17 -14.62 -2.28 -7.33
N GLU A 18 -14.67 -1.00 -7.71
CA GLU A 18 -13.64 -0.32 -8.49
C GLU A 18 -12.71 0.54 -7.63
N SER A 19 -12.89 0.58 -6.31
CA SER A 19 -11.98 1.26 -5.38
C SER A 19 -12.16 0.72 -3.97
N GLY A 20 -11.13 0.86 -3.14
CA GLY A 20 -11.17 0.43 -1.75
C GLY A 20 -9.86 0.71 -1.00
N ASP A 21 -9.77 0.21 0.22
CA ASP A 21 -8.58 0.40 1.06
C ASP A 21 -7.44 -0.54 0.66
N VAL A 22 -6.21 -0.07 0.85
CA VAL A 22 -5.01 -0.89 0.79
C VAL A 22 -4.55 -1.20 2.20
N ILE A 23 -4.57 -2.49 2.54
CA ILE A 23 -4.38 -2.97 3.91
C ILE A 23 -3.12 -3.83 3.97
N THR A 24 -2.24 -3.56 4.93
CA THR A 24 -1.07 -4.39 5.21
C THR A 24 -1.46 -5.73 5.84
N LYS A 25 -0.50 -6.65 5.98
CA LYS A 25 -0.75 -7.95 6.64
C LYS A 25 -1.14 -7.84 8.12
N ASP A 26 -0.69 -6.80 8.79
CA ASP A 26 -0.98 -6.49 10.19
C ASP A 26 -2.27 -5.67 10.38
N GLY A 27 -2.93 -5.30 9.29
CA GLY A 27 -4.23 -4.61 9.31
C GLY A 27 -4.16 -3.09 9.31
N GLU A 28 -2.99 -2.51 9.04
CA GLU A 28 -2.83 -1.08 8.83
C GLU A 28 -3.41 -0.68 7.47
N ILE A 29 -4.20 0.40 7.42
CA ILE A 29 -4.63 1.02 6.17
C ILE A 29 -3.56 2.04 5.78
N ILE A 30 -2.96 1.86 4.61
CA ILE A 30 -1.81 2.68 4.13
C ILE A 30 -2.17 3.58 2.94
N GLY A 31 -3.41 3.51 2.49
CA GLY A 31 -3.94 4.31 1.38
C GLY A 31 -5.11 3.63 0.71
N THR A 32 -5.49 4.11 -0.48
CA THR A 32 -6.60 3.60 -1.27
C THR A 32 -6.13 3.13 -2.64
N TRP A 33 -6.82 2.12 -3.19
CA TRP A 33 -6.68 1.71 -4.58
C TRP A 33 -7.92 2.08 -5.38
N SER A 34 -7.75 2.31 -6.68
CA SER A 34 -8.86 2.52 -7.62
C SER A 34 -8.57 1.89 -8.98
N LEU A 35 -9.61 1.53 -9.71
CA LEU A 35 -9.59 1.16 -11.12
C LEU A 35 -9.98 2.39 -11.94
N VAL A 36 -9.10 2.82 -12.83
CA VAL A 36 -9.27 3.97 -13.72
C VAL A 36 -9.38 3.48 -15.16
N ASP A 37 -10.37 4.00 -15.88
CA ASP A 37 -10.68 3.67 -17.28
C ASP A 37 -10.85 2.16 -17.54
N ASP A 38 -11.29 1.39 -16.53
CA ASP A 38 -11.42 -0.08 -16.55
C ASP A 38 -10.13 -0.86 -16.84
N VAL A 39 -8.96 -0.20 -16.86
CA VAL A 39 -7.69 -0.81 -17.31
C VAL A 39 -6.49 -0.53 -16.41
N PHE A 40 -6.51 0.53 -15.61
CA PHE A 40 -5.37 0.94 -14.79
C PHE A 40 -5.71 0.88 -13.32
N TYR A 41 -4.82 0.28 -12.52
CA TYR A 41 -4.93 0.31 -11.08
C TYR A 41 -4.06 1.42 -10.52
N THR A 42 -4.61 2.18 -9.58
CA THR A 42 -3.90 3.26 -8.91
C THR A 42 -3.73 2.98 -7.44
N PHE A 43 -2.72 3.60 -6.84
CA PHE A 43 -2.55 3.67 -5.40
C PHE A 43 -2.30 5.11 -4.98
N THR A 44 -3.10 5.58 -4.03
CA THR A 44 -2.96 6.88 -3.37
C THR A 44 -2.64 6.63 -1.91
N PRO A 45 -1.46 7.02 -1.40
CA PRO A 45 -1.14 6.89 0.02
C PRO A 45 -2.13 7.64 0.91
N ASP A 46 -2.31 7.17 2.15
CA ASP A 46 -3.15 7.88 3.12
C ASP A 46 -2.63 9.32 3.35
N GLY A 47 -3.56 10.27 3.35
CA GLY A 47 -3.27 11.71 3.45
C GLY A 47 -2.78 12.41 2.18
N GLU A 48 -2.62 11.69 1.06
CA GLU A 48 -2.23 12.28 -0.23
C GLU A 48 -3.44 12.46 -1.16
N GLU A 49 -3.38 13.47 -2.04
CA GLU A 49 -4.45 13.73 -3.02
C GLU A 49 -4.19 13.02 -4.36
N ASP A 50 -2.93 12.86 -4.74
CA ASP A 50 -2.51 12.29 -6.02
C ASP A 50 -2.08 10.83 -5.88
N TYR A 51 -2.27 10.06 -6.96
CA TYR A 51 -1.77 8.69 -7.01
C TYR A 51 -0.23 8.69 -7.01
N LEU A 52 0.34 7.84 -6.15
CA LEU A 52 1.78 7.55 -6.15
C LEU A 52 2.13 6.51 -7.23
N PHE A 53 1.26 5.51 -7.41
CA PHE A 53 1.43 4.47 -8.42
C PHE A 53 0.21 4.38 -9.34
N PHE A 54 0.49 4.06 -10.61
CA PHE A 54 -0.49 3.89 -11.67
C PHE A 54 0.05 2.82 -12.61
N ASP A 55 -0.60 1.65 -12.67
CA ASP A 55 -0.07 0.50 -13.42
C ASP A 55 -1.21 -0.38 -13.98
N PRO A 56 -1.14 -0.87 -15.24
CA PRO A 56 -2.12 -1.82 -15.76
C PRO A 56 -1.96 -3.22 -15.15
N PHE A 57 -0.83 -3.54 -14.54
CA PHE A 57 -0.54 -4.83 -13.94
C PHE A 57 -0.68 -4.76 -12.42
N LEU A 58 -1.81 -5.26 -11.91
CA LEU A 58 -2.09 -5.32 -10.48
C LEU A 58 -0.98 -5.95 -9.64
N GLY A 59 -0.36 -7.01 -10.14
CA GLY A 59 0.75 -7.67 -9.45
C GLY A 59 1.96 -6.74 -9.27
N LEU A 60 2.27 -5.92 -10.27
CA LEU A 60 3.35 -4.94 -10.21
C LEU A 60 3.00 -3.79 -9.28
N LEU A 61 1.74 -3.31 -9.32
CA LEU A 61 1.24 -2.32 -8.38
C LEU A 61 1.44 -2.79 -6.92
N CYS A 62 0.97 -4.00 -6.58
CA CYS A 62 1.09 -4.54 -5.23
C CYS A 62 2.55 -4.71 -4.78
N CYS A 63 3.47 -5.07 -5.69
CA CYS A 63 4.91 -5.12 -5.39
C CYS A 63 5.44 -3.73 -5.05
N ASN A 64 5.14 -2.72 -5.87
CA ASN A 64 5.60 -1.34 -5.68
C ASN A 64 5.07 -0.75 -4.36
N ILE A 65 3.79 -0.97 -4.03
CA ILE A 65 3.20 -0.53 -2.75
C ILE A 65 3.96 -1.16 -1.57
N ALA A 66 4.23 -2.46 -1.63
CA ALA A 66 4.87 -3.15 -0.53
C ALA A 66 6.34 -2.77 -0.35
N GLU A 67 7.06 -2.49 -1.44
CA GLU A 67 8.43 -1.97 -1.38
C GLU A 67 8.45 -0.55 -0.80
N TRP A 68 7.57 0.33 -1.28
CA TRP A 68 7.40 1.68 -0.75
C TRP A 68 7.08 1.71 0.75
N HIS A 69 6.14 0.88 1.22
CA HIS A 69 5.79 0.81 2.65
C HIS A 69 6.99 0.31 3.49
N ALA A 70 7.68 -0.74 3.03
CA ALA A 70 8.87 -1.24 3.72
C ALA A 70 10.00 -0.20 3.84
N GLU A 71 10.18 0.64 2.82
CA GLU A 71 11.14 1.76 2.85
C GLU A 71 10.72 2.84 3.86
N LYS A 72 9.42 3.17 3.94
CA LYS A 72 8.91 4.13 4.94
C LYS A 72 9.09 3.61 6.37
N GLU A 73 8.77 2.34 6.63
CA GLU A 73 8.95 1.72 7.94
C GLU A 73 10.43 1.71 8.37
N ALA A 74 11.34 1.39 7.44
CA ALA A 74 12.77 1.45 7.70
C ALA A 74 13.23 2.88 8.01
N ALA A 75 12.74 3.90 7.28
CA ALA A 75 13.09 5.29 7.53
C ALA A 75 12.54 5.81 8.88
N GLN A 76 11.31 5.42 9.25
CA GLN A 76 10.70 5.78 10.53
C GLN A 76 11.40 5.10 11.71
N GLY A 77 11.83 3.85 11.56
CA GLY A 77 12.61 3.14 12.58
C GLY A 77 13.98 3.76 12.87
N VAL A 78 14.62 4.42 11.89
CA VAL A 78 15.91 5.11 12.06
C VAL A 78 15.76 6.40 12.89
N LEU A 79 14.63 7.10 12.77
CA LEU A 79 14.37 8.32 13.55
C LEU A 79 14.03 8.05 15.03
N GLY A 80 13.68 6.81 15.39
CA GLY A 80 13.36 6.41 16.77
C GLY A 80 14.57 6.13 17.68
N VAL A 81 15.81 6.11 17.15
CA VAL A 81 17.03 5.75 17.92
C VAL A 81 17.85 6.97 18.35
N ALA A 82 17.48 8.19 17.94
CA ALA A 82 18.28 9.39 18.19
C ALA A 82 18.02 10.11 19.53
N GLN A 83 17.49 9.44 20.57
CA GLN A 83 17.24 10.06 21.87
C GLN A 83 17.48 9.09 23.05
N THR A 84 18.73 8.93 23.47
CA THR A 84 19.12 8.88 24.89
C THR A 84 20.60 9.29 25.01
N ASP A 85 20.85 10.59 25.22
CA ASP A 85 22.05 11.07 25.91
C ASP A 85 21.61 12.24 26.80
N GLY A 86 21.77 12.05 28.11
CA GLY A 86 21.43 13.00 29.17
C GLY A 86 21.67 12.39 30.53
#